data_AF-A0A2H5SMI6-F1
#
_entry.id   AF-A0A2H5SMI6-F1
#
_cell.length_a   1.000
_cell.length_b   1.000
_cell.length_c   1.000
_cell.angle_alpha   90.00
_cell.angle_beta   90.00
_cell.angle_gamma   90.00
#
_symmetry.space_group_name_H-M   'P 1'
#
loop_
_entity.id
_entity.type
_entity.pdbx_description
1 polymer ?
#
loop_
_entity_poly.entity_id
_entity_poly.type
_entity_poly.pdbx_seq_one_letter_code
_entity_poly.pdbx_strand_id
1 'polypeptide(L)'
;MNKKYFIILLVFFFIKKIHGCHPAGGGCSNNSNYKCGVQVIDSNLLPNSMLKMTVQSPDMEDNLGVSAIGHFSMHVDNNGGGYKFFDKPRWVNGCGCAKCENIPLQYTIYEEFDLPTPPKGTWYDIWVSIYWTCVNDAGRSRTCISEDIHYRGYVK
;
A
#
# COMPACT_ATOMS: atom_id res chain seq x y z
N MET A 1 -53.35 22.69 16.34
CA MET A 1 -52.19 23.30 15.65
C MET A 1 -50.99 22.39 15.82
N ASN A 2 -50.59 21.69 14.75
CA ASN A 2 -49.51 20.70 14.73
C ASN A 2 -48.15 21.41 14.62
N LYS A 3 -47.33 21.39 15.68
CA LYS A 3 -45.93 21.83 15.59
C LYS A 3 -45.11 20.67 15.00
N LYS A 4 -44.76 20.78 13.71
CA LYS A 4 -43.79 19.89 13.07
C LYS A 4 -42.40 20.29 13.54
N TYR A 5 -41.79 19.49 14.40
CA TYR A 5 -40.40 19.65 14.81
C TYR A 5 -39.51 19.02 13.74
N PHE A 6 -38.78 19.85 12.99
CA PHE A 6 -37.71 19.39 12.11
C PHE A 6 -36.48 19.12 12.98
N ILE A 7 -36.19 17.84 13.25
CA ILE A 7 -34.95 17.42 13.90
C ILE A 7 -33.87 17.41 12.82
N ILE A 8 -33.04 18.45 12.78
CA ILE A 8 -31.84 18.47 11.95
C ILE A 8 -30.78 17.64 12.68
N LEU A 9 -30.58 16.40 12.23
CA LEU A 9 -29.53 15.51 12.71
C LEU A 9 -28.19 16.03 12.14
N LEU A 10 -27.54 16.93 12.85
CA LEU A 10 -26.21 17.44 12.50
C LEU A 10 -25.19 16.33 12.83
N VAL A 11 -24.97 15.43 11.86
CA VAL A 11 -23.88 14.46 11.93
C VAL A 11 -22.58 15.26 11.80
N PHE A 12 -21.98 15.59 12.94
CA PHE A 12 -20.61 16.05 12.99
C PHE A 12 -19.73 14.92 12.49
N PHE A 13 -19.42 14.93 11.19
CA PHE A 13 -18.24 14.24 10.71
C PHE A 13 -17.06 14.92 11.41
N PHE A 14 -16.60 14.31 12.50
CA PHE A 14 -15.27 14.54 13.00
C PHE A 14 -14.32 14.12 11.88
N ILE A 15 -14.05 15.03 10.94
CA ILE A 15 -12.87 14.94 10.09
C ILE A 15 -11.72 15.13 11.06
N LYS A 16 -11.28 14.02 11.66
CA LYS A 16 -10.03 13.96 12.38
C LYS A 16 -8.98 14.23 11.32
N LYS A 17 -8.63 15.51 11.14
CA LYS A 17 -7.36 15.90 10.53
C LYS A 17 -6.31 15.45 11.54
N ILE A 18 -6.01 14.16 11.53
CA ILE A 18 -4.82 13.65 12.17
C ILE A 18 -3.72 14.27 11.32
N HIS A 19 -3.01 15.25 11.86
CA HIS A 19 -1.60 15.44 11.50
C HIS A 19 -0.84 14.20 12.00
N GLY A 20 -1.25 13.03 11.50
CA GLY A 20 -0.90 11.71 11.99
C GLY A 20 0.34 11.24 11.28
N CYS A 21 1.19 10.50 12.01
CA CYS A 21 2.40 10.04 11.38
C CYS A 21 2.09 9.04 10.25
N HIS A 22 2.71 9.33 9.12
CA HIS A 22 2.64 8.59 7.89
C HIS A 22 4.08 8.33 7.43
N PRO A 23 4.32 7.29 6.63
CA PRO A 23 5.59 7.17 5.93
C PRO A 23 5.70 8.35 4.95
N ALA A 24 6.85 9.00 4.95
CA ALA A 24 7.24 10.00 3.98
C ALA A 24 8.40 9.43 3.19
N GLY A 25 8.18 9.19 1.90
CA GLY A 25 9.16 8.54 1.03
C GLY A 25 10.05 9.58 0.36
N GLY A 26 11.35 9.47 0.56
CA GLY A 26 12.33 9.97 -0.39
C GLY A 26 12.46 8.94 -1.50
N GLY A 27 12.12 9.31 -2.74
CA GLY A 27 12.27 8.42 -3.89
C GLY A 27 13.68 7.82 -3.94
N CYS A 28 13.78 6.52 -4.19
CA CYS A 28 15.09 5.87 -4.27
C CYS A 28 15.87 6.39 -5.48
N SER A 29 17.16 6.61 -5.28
CA SER A 29 18.09 6.99 -6.34
C SER A 29 19.36 6.18 -6.21
N ASN A 30 19.81 5.59 -7.32
CA ASN A 30 21.07 4.83 -7.39
C ASN A 30 22.31 5.69 -7.10
N ASN A 31 22.17 7.02 -7.03
CA ASN A 31 23.24 7.95 -6.67
C ASN A 31 23.31 8.23 -5.15
N SER A 32 22.50 7.54 -4.35
CA SER A 32 22.50 7.64 -2.90
C SER A 32 23.17 6.42 -2.26
N ASN A 33 23.41 6.45 -0.95
CA ASN A 33 23.91 5.30 -0.19
C ASN A 33 22.85 4.19 -0.02
N TYR A 34 21.69 4.33 -0.66
CA TYR A 34 20.58 3.40 -0.56
C TYR A 34 20.57 2.42 -1.73
N LYS A 35 20.25 1.16 -1.46
CA LYS A 35 19.97 0.16 -2.51
C LYS A 35 18.52 0.32 -2.96
N CYS A 36 18.36 0.46 -4.27
CA CYS A 36 17.07 0.47 -4.96
C CYS A 36 16.77 -0.92 -5.55
N GLY A 37 15.55 -1.11 -6.06
CA GLY A 37 15.13 -2.35 -6.69
C GLY A 37 14.17 -3.18 -5.84
N VAL A 38 13.16 -2.53 -5.26
CA VAL A 38 12.00 -3.23 -4.71
C VAL A 38 11.29 -4.04 -5.81
N GLN A 39 10.70 -5.19 -5.46
CA GLN A 39 10.10 -6.11 -6.43
C GLN A 39 8.76 -6.68 -5.95
N VAL A 40 7.87 -6.98 -6.88
CA VAL A 40 6.80 -7.97 -6.69
C VAL A 40 7.38 -9.34 -7.06
N ILE A 41 7.52 -10.23 -6.08
CA ILE A 41 8.17 -11.55 -6.27
C ILE A 41 7.16 -12.68 -6.52
N ASP A 42 5.91 -12.50 -6.09
CA ASP A 42 4.79 -13.37 -6.44
C ASP A 42 3.50 -12.56 -6.46
N SER A 43 2.61 -12.88 -7.39
CA SER A 43 1.29 -12.27 -7.45
C SER A 43 0.31 -13.23 -8.11
N ASN A 44 -0.91 -13.28 -7.57
CA ASN A 44 -2.01 -14.00 -8.17
C ASN A 44 -3.36 -13.37 -7.81
N LEU A 45 -4.28 -13.38 -8.77
CA LEU A 45 -5.69 -13.11 -8.52
C LEU A 45 -6.38 -14.43 -8.20
N LEU A 46 -6.86 -14.54 -6.97
CA LEU A 46 -7.52 -15.71 -6.42
C LEU A 46 -9.02 -15.66 -6.72
N PRO A 47 -9.72 -16.81 -6.66
CA PRO A 47 -11.18 -16.83 -6.66
C PRO A 47 -11.75 -15.92 -5.56
N ASN A 48 -12.98 -15.44 -5.78
CA ASN A 48 -13.66 -14.47 -4.91
C ASN A 48 -12.99 -13.09 -4.89
N SER A 49 -12.34 -12.73 -6.00
CA SER A 49 -11.87 -11.37 -6.25
C SER A 49 -10.90 -10.87 -5.18
N MET A 50 -9.94 -11.72 -4.85
CA MET A 50 -8.88 -11.44 -3.88
C MET A 50 -7.52 -11.44 -4.57
N LEU A 51 -6.77 -10.36 -4.40
CA LEU A 51 -5.37 -10.27 -4.82
C LEU A 51 -4.49 -10.79 -3.68
N LYS A 52 -3.61 -11.75 -3.98
CA LYS A 52 -2.50 -12.15 -3.13
C LYS A 52 -1.20 -11.75 -3.81
N MET A 53 -0.45 -10.84 -3.20
CA MET A 53 0.80 -10.32 -3.76
C MET A 53 1.89 -10.29 -2.70
N THR A 54 3.08 -10.81 -3.00
CA THR A 54 4.25 -10.69 -2.13
C THR A 54 5.24 -9.71 -2.74
N VAL A 55 5.63 -8.72 -1.95
CA VAL A 55 6.64 -7.72 -2.28
C VAL A 55 7.90 -7.94 -1.47
N GLN A 56 9.04 -7.53 -2.02
CA GLN A 56 10.34 -7.62 -1.38
C GLN A 56 11.12 -6.32 -1.53
N SER A 57 11.57 -5.74 -0.41
CA SER A 57 12.50 -4.61 -0.42
C SER A 57 13.94 -5.07 -0.67
N PRO A 58 14.84 -4.17 -1.12
CA PRO A 58 16.28 -4.41 -1.06
C PRO A 58 16.74 -4.71 0.37
N ASP A 59 17.78 -5.52 0.51
CA ASP A 59 18.42 -5.78 1.81
C ASP A 59 19.51 -4.74 2.09
N MET A 60 19.19 -3.82 3.00
CA MET A 60 20.07 -2.76 3.48
C MET A 60 20.92 -3.20 4.68
N GLU A 61 20.75 -4.42 5.20
CA GLU A 61 21.39 -4.94 6.41
C GLU A 61 21.09 -4.11 7.69
N ASP A 62 20.03 -3.30 7.65
CA ASP A 62 19.57 -2.43 8.74
C ASP A 62 18.39 -3.04 9.54
N ASN A 63 17.92 -4.22 9.13
CA ASN A 63 16.70 -4.86 9.63
C ASN A 63 15.43 -4.01 9.47
N LEU A 64 15.37 -3.16 8.44
CA LEU A 64 14.24 -2.30 8.12
C LEU A 64 13.73 -2.57 6.69
N GLY A 65 13.19 -3.76 6.47
CA GLY A 65 12.58 -4.15 5.19
C GLY A 65 11.25 -3.44 4.90
N VAL A 66 10.30 -4.18 4.31
CA VAL A 66 9.01 -3.61 3.85
C VAL A 66 8.20 -3.08 5.04
N SER A 67 8.20 -1.76 5.16
CA SER A 67 7.69 -1.01 6.31
C SER A 67 6.30 -0.43 6.04
N ALA A 68 6.03 0.00 4.80
CA ALA A 68 4.71 0.46 4.39
C ALA A 68 4.43 0.18 2.90
N ILE A 69 3.15 0.14 2.58
CA ILE A 69 2.62 0.06 1.21
C ILE A 69 1.91 1.39 0.91
N GLY A 70 2.27 2.05 -0.19
CA GLY A 70 1.72 3.33 -0.61
C GLY A 70 0.55 3.23 -1.55
N HIS A 71 0.52 4.15 -2.51
CA HIS A 71 -0.48 4.14 -3.57
C HIS A 71 -0.47 2.78 -4.25
N PHE A 72 -1.65 2.19 -4.36
CA PHE A 72 -1.79 0.83 -4.85
C PHE A 72 -3.02 0.73 -5.73
N SER A 73 -2.80 0.34 -6.99
CA SER A 73 -3.84 0.17 -7.98
C SER A 73 -3.53 -1.01 -8.89
N MET A 74 -4.57 -1.48 -9.57
CA MET A 74 -4.52 -2.60 -10.49
C MET A 74 -5.38 -2.32 -11.71
N HIS A 75 -5.02 -2.92 -12.84
CA HIS A 75 -5.86 -3.01 -14.02
C HIS A 75 -5.91 -4.47 -14.50
N VAL A 76 -7.08 -4.95 -14.84
CA VAL A 76 -7.30 -6.28 -15.41
C VAL A 76 -7.74 -6.13 -16.86
N ASP A 77 -7.06 -6.83 -17.76
CA ASP A 77 -7.33 -6.81 -19.20
C ASP A 77 -8.72 -7.38 -19.55
N ASN A 78 -9.09 -7.32 -20.83
CA ASN A 78 -10.27 -7.98 -21.39
C ASN A 78 -11.58 -7.61 -20.67
N ASN A 79 -11.78 -6.31 -20.45
CA ASN A 79 -12.92 -5.73 -19.73
C ASN A 79 -12.95 -6.01 -18.22
N GLY A 80 -11.83 -6.46 -17.63
CA GLY A 80 -11.71 -6.66 -16.19
C GLY A 80 -11.70 -5.35 -15.40
N GLY A 81 -11.27 -4.23 -16.00
CA GLY A 81 -11.41 -2.89 -15.41
C GLY A 81 -10.26 -2.49 -14.48
N GLY A 82 -10.33 -1.28 -13.92
CA GLY A 82 -9.31 -0.72 -13.02
C GLY A 82 -9.80 -0.63 -11.59
N TYR A 83 -8.92 -0.88 -10.63
CA TYR A 83 -9.21 -0.82 -9.19
C TYR A 83 -8.12 -0.06 -8.43
N LYS A 84 -8.52 0.68 -7.39
CA LYS A 84 -7.60 1.39 -6.49
C LYS A 84 -7.80 0.86 -5.08
N PHE A 85 -6.75 0.31 -4.49
CA PHE A 85 -6.77 -0.23 -3.13
C PHE A 85 -6.48 0.87 -2.11
N PHE A 86 -5.41 1.65 -2.32
CA PHE A 86 -4.99 2.69 -1.39
C PHE A 86 -4.74 4.02 -2.09
N ASP A 87 -5.36 5.07 -1.56
CA ASP A 87 -5.08 6.46 -1.86
C ASP A 87 -3.97 7.05 -0.97
N LYS A 88 -3.61 6.37 0.13
CA LYS A 88 -2.60 6.79 1.10
C LYS A 88 -1.79 5.63 1.62
N PRO A 89 -0.53 5.86 2.02
CA PRO A 89 0.28 4.80 2.57
C PRO A 89 -0.25 4.19 3.87
N ARG A 90 -0.08 2.87 3.99
CA ARG A 90 -0.41 2.05 5.15
C ARG A 90 0.84 1.37 5.68
N TRP A 91 1.07 1.51 6.98
CA TRP A 91 2.10 0.76 7.69
C TRP A 91 1.82 -0.75 7.67
N VAL A 92 2.86 -1.56 7.55
CA VAL A 92 2.80 -3.02 7.56
C VAL A 92 3.91 -3.60 8.45
N ASN A 93 3.93 -4.93 8.63
CA ASN A 93 4.97 -5.63 9.41
C ASN A 93 5.18 -5.09 10.84
N GLY A 94 4.14 -4.48 11.44
CA GLY A 94 4.22 -3.90 12.77
C GLY A 94 5.05 -2.61 12.88
N CYS A 95 5.50 -2.05 11.75
CA CYS A 95 6.08 -0.71 11.71
C CYS A 95 5.01 0.37 11.97
N GLY A 96 5.45 1.53 12.42
CA GLY A 96 4.59 2.68 12.66
C GLY A 96 5.32 3.81 13.36
N CYS A 97 4.55 4.73 13.91
CA CYS A 97 5.05 5.99 14.43
C CYS A 97 5.88 5.89 15.70
N ALA A 98 5.66 4.86 16.50
CA ALA A 98 6.35 4.65 17.76
C ALA A 98 7.44 3.59 17.65
N LYS A 99 7.35 2.69 16.66
CA LYS A 99 8.21 1.51 16.54
C LYS A 99 8.34 1.10 15.09
N CYS A 100 9.57 0.87 14.64
CA CYS A 100 9.88 0.27 13.36
C CYS A 100 11.26 -0.39 13.51
N GLU A 101 11.26 -1.66 13.89
CA GLU A 101 12.46 -2.42 14.24
C GLU A 101 12.26 -3.87 13.82
N ASN A 102 13.29 -4.50 13.27
CA ASN A 102 13.25 -5.89 12.81
C ASN A 102 12.13 -6.16 11.81
N ILE A 103 12.04 -5.29 10.80
CA ILE A 103 11.05 -5.37 9.73
C ILE A 103 11.54 -6.37 8.67
N PRO A 104 10.77 -7.43 8.37
CA PRO A 104 11.14 -8.39 7.34
C PRO A 104 11.30 -7.76 5.95
N LEU A 105 12.19 -8.33 5.14
CA LEU A 105 12.39 -7.92 3.75
C LEU A 105 11.18 -8.17 2.87
N GLN A 106 10.28 -9.07 3.26
CA GLN A 106 9.11 -9.44 2.47
C GLN A 106 7.81 -9.12 3.21
N TYR A 107 6.76 -8.83 2.44
CA TYR A 107 5.40 -8.70 2.95
C TYR A 107 4.41 -9.24 1.93
N THR A 108 3.44 -10.05 2.39
CA THR A 108 2.34 -10.51 1.55
C THR A 108 1.09 -9.68 1.82
N ILE A 109 0.61 -9.06 0.77
CA ILE A 109 -0.60 -8.25 0.70
C ILE A 109 -1.76 -9.13 0.27
N TYR A 110 -2.88 -8.97 0.96
CA TYR A 110 -4.17 -9.57 0.61
C TYR A 110 -5.19 -8.45 0.51
N GLU A 111 -5.72 -8.21 -0.69
CA GLU A 111 -6.75 -7.18 -0.89
C GLU A 111 -7.93 -7.73 -1.69
N GLU A 112 -9.13 -7.44 -1.20
CA GLU A 112 -10.35 -7.71 -1.93
C GLU A 112 -10.61 -6.59 -2.95
N PHE A 113 -11.14 -6.96 -4.11
CA PHE A 113 -11.54 -6.03 -5.14
C PHE A 113 -12.91 -6.43 -5.69
N ASP A 114 -13.72 -5.45 -6.07
CA ASP A 114 -15.08 -5.70 -6.56
C ASP A 114 -15.12 -5.78 -8.10
N LEU A 115 -14.38 -6.75 -8.64
CA LEU A 115 -14.42 -7.11 -10.06
C LEU A 115 -14.78 -8.59 -10.17
N PRO A 116 -15.44 -9.04 -11.25
CA PRO A 116 -15.61 -10.46 -11.53
C PRO A 116 -14.27 -11.17 -11.47
N THR A 117 -14.22 -12.38 -10.89
CA THR A 117 -13.00 -13.19 -10.88
C THR A 117 -12.52 -13.38 -12.32
N PRO A 118 -11.33 -12.88 -12.69
CA PRO A 118 -10.89 -12.93 -14.08
C PRO A 118 -10.60 -14.37 -14.52
N PRO A 119 -10.86 -14.74 -15.79
CA PRO A 119 -10.54 -16.07 -16.31
C PRO A 119 -9.04 -16.37 -16.19
N LYS A 120 -8.70 -17.66 -16.02
CA LYS A 120 -7.32 -18.13 -16.08
C LYS A 120 -6.66 -17.70 -17.40
N GLY A 121 -5.41 -17.24 -17.33
CA GLY A 121 -4.67 -16.67 -18.46
C GLY A 121 -4.97 -15.20 -18.74
N THR A 122 -5.89 -14.56 -17.99
CA THR A 122 -6.10 -13.11 -18.10
C THR A 122 -4.92 -12.37 -17.50
N TRP A 123 -4.41 -11.39 -18.23
CA TRP A 123 -3.34 -10.53 -17.76
C TRP A 123 -3.85 -9.40 -16.86
N TYR A 124 -3.00 -8.94 -15.97
CA TYR A 124 -3.26 -7.79 -15.11
C TYR A 124 -1.98 -7.02 -14.80
N ASP A 125 -2.14 -5.72 -14.61
CA ASP A 125 -1.10 -4.79 -14.17
C ASP A 125 -1.34 -4.38 -12.73
N ILE A 126 -0.26 -4.23 -11.97
CA ILE A 126 -0.24 -3.65 -10.64
C ILE A 126 0.73 -2.48 -10.63
N TRP A 127 0.29 -1.36 -10.07
CA TRP A 127 1.14 -0.24 -9.71
C TRP A 127 1.09 -0.07 -8.20
N VAL A 128 2.25 -0.16 -7.55
CA VAL A 128 2.34 -0.07 -6.09
C VAL A 128 3.59 0.70 -5.66
N SER A 129 3.44 1.60 -4.70
CA SER A 129 4.57 2.23 -4.01
C SER A 129 4.95 1.40 -2.79
N ILE A 130 6.23 1.12 -2.59
CA ILE A 130 6.73 0.36 -1.43
C ILE A 130 7.72 1.19 -0.66
N TYR A 131 7.66 1.14 0.67
CA TYR A 131 8.50 1.90 1.58
C TYR A 131 9.31 0.96 2.46
N TRP A 132 10.59 1.26 2.62
CA TRP A 132 11.54 0.53 3.49
C TRP A 132 12.53 1.49 4.14
N THR A 133 13.36 0.98 5.05
CA THR A 133 14.34 1.78 5.81
C THR A 133 13.68 3.01 6.44
N CYS A 134 12.51 2.79 7.06
CA CYS A 134 11.77 3.86 7.71
C CYS A 134 12.38 4.17 9.08
N VAL A 135 13.08 5.30 9.19
CA VAL A 135 13.83 5.69 10.39
C VAL A 135 13.04 6.60 11.31
N ASN A 136 13.41 6.63 12.58
CA ASN A 136 12.85 7.57 13.56
C ASN A 136 13.52 8.93 13.46
N ASP A 137 12.80 9.94 12.99
CA ASP A 137 13.31 11.31 12.83
C ASP A 137 12.63 12.31 13.79
N ALA A 138 11.95 11.83 14.84
CA ALA A 138 11.19 12.65 15.80
C ALA A 138 10.17 13.62 15.15
N GLY A 139 9.87 13.43 13.86
CA GLY A 139 9.01 14.27 13.06
C GLY A 139 7.54 13.86 13.09
N ARG A 140 6.72 14.64 12.38
CA ARG A 140 5.30 14.32 12.15
C ARG A 140 5.09 13.25 11.09
N SER A 141 6.13 12.85 10.38
CA SER A 141 6.17 11.79 9.38
C SER A 141 7.46 11.03 9.55
N ARG A 142 7.49 9.76 9.18
CA ARG A 142 8.71 8.93 9.25
C ARG A 142 9.39 8.96 7.90
N THR A 143 10.62 9.44 7.84
CA THR A 143 11.44 9.37 6.63
C THR A 143 11.72 7.90 6.28
N CYS A 144 11.34 7.54 5.06
CA CYS A 144 11.53 6.22 4.47
C CYS A 144 12.15 6.39 3.09
N ILE A 145 12.74 5.32 2.57
CA ILE A 145 13.01 5.19 1.14
C ILE A 145 11.76 4.64 0.49
N SER A 146 11.45 5.08 -0.73
CA SER A 146 10.33 4.52 -1.47
C SER A 146 10.60 4.37 -2.96
N GLU A 147 9.93 3.40 -3.57
CA GLU A 147 9.90 3.19 -5.01
C GLU A 147 8.48 2.86 -5.47
N ASP A 148 8.11 3.44 -6.61
CA ASP A 148 6.91 3.09 -7.35
C ASP A 148 7.28 2.02 -8.36
N ILE A 149 6.64 0.85 -8.28
CA ILE A 149 6.89 -0.25 -9.20
C ILE A 149 5.64 -0.64 -9.97
N HIS A 150 5.88 -1.10 -11.19
CA HIS A 150 4.90 -1.73 -12.05
C HIS A 150 5.20 -3.22 -12.14
N TYR A 151 4.16 -4.04 -12.00
CA TYR A 151 4.23 -5.48 -12.19
C TYR A 151 3.15 -5.94 -13.16
N ARG A 152 3.53 -6.80 -14.10
CA ARG A 152 2.61 -7.44 -15.05
C ARG A 152 2.57 -8.94 -14.75
N GLY A 153 1.38 -9.45 -14.47
CA GLY A 153 1.14 -10.87 -14.20
C GLY A 153 -0.03 -11.41 -14.99
N TYR A 154 -0.27 -12.71 -14.89
CA TYR A 154 -1.46 -13.37 -15.41
C TYR A 154 -2.06 -14.31 -14.37
N VAL A 155 -3.36 -14.52 -14.44
CA VAL A 155 -4.11 -15.42 -13.55
C VAL A 155 -3.65 -16.84 -13.82
N LYS A 156 -3.07 -17.50 -12.82
CA LYS A 156 -2.48 -18.84 -12.94
C LYS A 156 -3.51 -19.95 -13.04
#